data_AF-A0A397VW13-F1
#
_entry.id   AF-A0A397VW13-F1
#
_cell.length_a   1.000
_cell.length_b   1.000
_cell.length_c   1.000
_cell.angle_alpha   90.00
_cell.angle_beta   90.00
_cell.angle_gamma   90.00
#
_symmetry.space_group_name_H-M   'P 1'
#
loop_
_entity.id
_entity.type
_entity.pdbx_description
1 polymer ?
#
loop_
_entity_poly.entity_id
_entity_poly.type
_entity_poly.pdbx_seq_one_letter_code
_entity_poly.pdbx_strand_id
1 'polypeptide(L)'
;MFDRRYIILSRPEYIEKLFDRKLFFMKFPYSQGIDELGVHERGIAFNDNYESWKYNNKFFTYAFVAQKFMDYTVKSTNKLYVELSSYWQSLGNQNISNSNNDNWTWKQIFLPGFTDLQMILFQL
;
A
#
# COMPACT_ATOMS: atom_id res chain seq x y z
N MET A 1 4.43 17.86 -21.46
CA MET A 1 3.95 17.04 -20.31
C MET A 1 2.48 17.30 -19.95
N PHE A 2 1.84 18.41 -20.34
CA PHE A 2 0.47 18.75 -19.89
C PHE A 2 -0.63 18.83 -20.97
N ASP A 3 -0.40 18.34 -22.20
CA ASP A 3 -1.42 18.39 -23.25
C ASP A 3 -2.38 17.19 -23.20
N ARG A 4 -2.92 16.90 -22.01
CA ARG A 4 -3.94 15.86 -21.82
C ARG A 4 -5.10 16.41 -21.01
N ARG A 5 -6.31 16.14 -21.47
CA ARG A 5 -7.54 16.47 -20.74
C ARG A 5 -7.80 15.39 -19.69
N TYR A 6 -8.01 15.82 -18.45
CA TYR A 6 -8.34 14.94 -17.33
C TYR A 6 -9.78 15.19 -16.89
N ILE A 7 -10.47 14.11 -16.56
CA ILE A 7 -11.77 14.15 -15.89
C ILE A 7 -11.54 13.62 -14.49
N ILE A 8 -11.85 14.44 -13.48
CA ILE A 8 -11.70 14.07 -12.07
C ILE A 8 -13.05 13.57 -11.58
N LEU A 9 -13.08 12.33 -11.09
CA LEU A 9 -14.24 11.72 -10.46
C LEU A 9 -14.08 11.79 -8.94
N SER A 10 -15.04 12.38 -8.25
CA SER A 10 -15.01 12.53 -6.78
C SER A 10 -16.12 11.76 -6.06
N ARG A 11 -17.17 11.34 -6.77
CA ARG A 11 -18.29 10.62 -6.18
C ARG A 11 -17.99 9.12 -6.07
N PRO A 12 -18.25 8.47 -4.92
CA PRO A 12 -17.98 7.05 -4.72
C PRO A 12 -18.60 6.16 -5.79
N GLU A 13 -19.83 6.43 -6.22
CA GLU A 13 -20.56 5.58 -7.17
C GLU A 13 -19.90 5.56 -8.56
N TYR A 14 -19.20 6.64 -8.93
CA TYR A 14 -18.43 6.69 -10.18
C TYR A 14 -17.08 6.01 -10.03
N ILE A 15 -16.46 6.11 -8.86
CA ILE A 15 -15.20 5.44 -8.55
C ILE A 15 -15.42 3.91 -8.54
N GLU A 16 -16.48 3.43 -7.89
CA GLU A 16 -16.85 2.01 -7.88
C GLU A 16 -17.06 1.48 -9.31
N LYS A 17 -17.76 2.23 -10.17
CA LYS A 17 -17.93 1.87 -11.59
C LYS A 17 -16.60 1.84 -12.35
N LEU A 18 -15.68 2.75 -12.06
CA LEU A 18 -14.34 2.75 -12.68
C LEU A 18 -13.55 1.50 -12.29
N PHE A 19 -13.74 0.98 -11.08
CA PHE A 19 -13.11 -0.25 -10.62
C PHE A 19 -13.83 -1.53 -11.06
N ASP A 20 -15.00 -1.44 -11.71
CA ASP A 20 -15.63 -2.59 -12.35
C ASP A 20 -14.80 -3.04 -13.56
N ARG A 21 -14.05 -4.12 -13.35
CA ARG A 21 -13.19 -4.78 -14.32
C ARG A 21 -13.91 -5.21 -15.60
N LYS A 22 -15.24 -5.36 -15.58
CA LYS A 22 -16.04 -5.69 -16.77
C LYS A 22 -16.22 -4.47 -17.69
N LEU A 23 -16.22 -3.27 -17.12
CA LEU A 23 -16.44 -2.02 -17.84
C LEU A 23 -15.13 -1.34 -18.21
N PHE A 24 -14.14 -1.36 -17.30
CA PHE A 24 -12.86 -0.70 -17.49
C PHE A 24 -11.73 -1.62 -17.03
N PHE A 25 -10.94 -2.11 -17.99
CA PHE A 25 -9.82 -2.99 -17.69
C PHE A 25 -8.49 -2.24 -17.49
N MET A 26 -8.24 -1.21 -18.31
CA MET A 26 -7.02 -0.40 -18.22
C MET A 26 -7.01 0.41 -16.93
N LYS A 27 -6.03 0.16 -16.05
CA LYS A 27 -5.97 0.79 -14.73
C LYS A 27 -5.15 2.06 -14.69
N PHE A 28 -4.10 2.13 -15.51
CA PHE A 28 -3.17 3.25 -15.51
C PHE A 28 -2.91 3.71 -16.94
N PRO A 29 -2.99 5.03 -17.20
CA PRO A 29 -2.55 5.56 -18.46
C PRO A 29 -1.03 5.39 -18.59
N TYR A 30 -0.56 5.29 -19.83
CA TYR A 30 0.87 5.34 -20.12
C TYR A 30 1.53 6.54 -19.44
N SER A 31 2.67 6.28 -18.79
CA SER A 31 3.57 7.33 -18.31
C SER A 31 5.02 6.86 -18.44
N GLN A 32 5.90 7.79 -18.79
CA GLN A 32 7.33 7.51 -18.93
C GLN A 32 7.92 6.90 -17.64
N GLY A 33 7.47 7.32 -16.47
CA GLY A 33 7.95 6.77 -15.20
C GLY A 33 7.62 5.28 -15.01
N ILE A 34 6.51 4.79 -15.56
CA ILE A 34 6.15 3.37 -15.49
C ILE A 34 7.08 2.52 -16.40
N ASP A 35 7.48 3.07 -17.55
CA ASP A 35 8.48 2.45 -18.43
C ASP A 35 9.85 2.41 -17.78
N GLU A 36 10.28 3.51 -17.17
CA GLU A 36 11.57 3.64 -16.49
C GLU A 36 11.70 2.66 -15.32
N LEU A 37 10.60 2.41 -14.61
CA LEU A 37 10.51 1.37 -13.58
C LEU A 37 10.52 -0.06 -14.14
N GLY A 38 10.40 -0.23 -15.46
CA GLY A 38 10.39 -1.53 -16.13
C GLY A 38 9.13 -2.37 -15.85
N VAL A 39 8.07 -1.74 -15.33
CA VAL A 39 6.82 -2.40 -14.94
C VAL A 39 5.66 -2.14 -15.89
N HIS A 40 5.88 -1.37 -16.95
CA HIS A 40 4.87 -1.15 -17.98
C HIS A 40 4.36 -2.48 -18.54
N GLU A 41 3.03 -2.60 -18.61
CA GLU A 41 2.31 -3.80 -19.06
C GLU A 41 2.59 -5.08 -18.26
N ARG A 42 3.15 -4.97 -17.04
CA ARG A 42 3.57 -6.13 -16.22
C ARG A 42 2.91 -6.14 -14.84
N GLY A 43 2.89 -7.33 -14.23
CA GLY A 43 2.38 -7.55 -12.88
C GLY A 43 0.85 -7.54 -12.78
N ILE A 44 0.33 -7.16 -11.61
CA ILE A 44 -1.11 -7.11 -11.32
C ILE A 44 -1.69 -5.71 -11.51
N ALA A 45 -0.87 -4.68 -11.29
CA ALA A 45 -1.28 -3.27 -11.29
C ALA A 45 -1.19 -2.62 -12.68
N PHE A 46 -0.09 -2.84 -13.40
CA PHE A 46 0.22 -2.15 -14.65
C PHE A 46 0.04 -3.02 -15.91
N ASN A 47 -0.47 -4.24 -15.75
CA ASN A 47 -0.71 -5.16 -16.84
C ASN A 47 -2.02 -4.85 -17.55
N ASP A 48 -1.89 -4.35 -18.78
CA ASP A 48 -3.01 -3.96 -19.65
C ASP A 48 -3.48 -5.11 -20.57
N ASN A 49 -2.87 -6.29 -20.48
CA ASN A 49 -3.36 -7.52 -21.13
C ASN A 49 -4.31 -8.30 -20.20
N TYR A 50 -5.59 -8.33 -20.55
CA TYR A 50 -6.64 -8.96 -19.74
C TYR A 50 -6.41 -10.44 -19.44
N GLU A 51 -6.03 -11.23 -20.45
CA GLU A 51 -5.87 -12.69 -20.28
C GLU A 51 -4.66 -13.02 -19.41
N SER A 52 -3.54 -12.35 -19.64
CA SER A 52 -2.34 -12.48 -18.80
C SER A 52 -2.62 -12.02 -17.36
N TRP A 53 -3.28 -10.88 -17.21
CA TRP A 53 -3.66 -10.35 -15.90
C TRP A 53 -4.60 -11.31 -15.15
N LYS A 54 -5.62 -11.84 -15.81
CA LYS A 54 -6.60 -12.77 -15.20
C LYS A 54 -5.93 -14.02 -14.67
N TYR A 55 -5.02 -14.61 -15.45
CA TYR A 55 -4.26 -15.78 -15.02
C TYR A 55 -3.37 -15.47 -13.80
N ASN A 56 -2.56 -14.41 -13.90
CA ASN A 56 -1.65 -13.99 -12.84
C ASN A 56 -2.39 -13.61 -11.56
N ASN A 57 -3.49 -12.88 -11.69
CA ASN A 57 -4.31 -12.45 -10.55
C ASN A 57 -4.97 -13.64 -9.86
N LYS A 58 -5.44 -14.65 -10.61
CA LYS A 58 -5.99 -15.88 -10.02
C LYS A 58 -4.95 -16.60 -9.17
N PHE A 59 -3.75 -16.78 -9.70
CA PHE A 59 -2.64 -17.39 -8.96
C PHE A 59 -2.31 -16.60 -7.69
N PHE A 60 -2.15 -15.28 -7.82
CA PHE A 60 -1.85 -14.40 -6.68
C PHE A 60 -2.92 -14.44 -5.60
N THR A 61 -4.21 -14.34 -5.98
CA THR A 61 -5.32 -14.43 -5.03
C THR A 61 -5.29 -15.75 -4.27
N TYR A 62 -5.10 -16.88 -4.94
CA TYR A 62 -5.04 -18.17 -4.22
C TYR A 62 -3.83 -18.30 -3.29
N ALA A 63 -2.66 -17.79 -3.70
CA ALA A 63 -1.46 -17.87 -2.89
C ALA A 63 -1.54 -16.98 -1.64
N PHE A 64 -2.06 -15.75 -1.78
CA PHE A 64 -2.10 -14.75 -0.70
C PHE A 64 -3.33 -14.87 0.20
N VAL A 65 -4.48 -15.33 -0.30
CA VAL A 65 -5.71 -15.47 0.50
C VAL A 65 -5.72 -16.78 1.30
N ALA A 66 -4.69 -17.62 1.17
CA ALA A 66 -4.57 -18.81 2.02
C ALA A 66 -4.54 -18.38 3.50
N GLN A 67 -5.46 -18.91 4.31
CA GLN A 67 -5.57 -18.58 5.74
C GLN A 67 -4.22 -18.67 6.48
N LYS A 68 -3.44 -19.72 6.17
CA LYS A 68 -2.09 -19.91 6.74
C LYS A 68 -1.12 -18.76 6.41
N PHE A 69 -1.21 -18.21 5.20
CA PHE A 69 -0.41 -17.07 4.78
C PHE A 69 -0.84 -15.80 5.53
N MET A 70 -2.15 -15.57 5.66
CA MET A 70 -2.71 -14.43 6.40
C MET A 70 -2.30 -14.48 7.88
N ASP A 71 -2.49 -15.61 8.56
CA ASP A 71 -2.13 -15.78 9.98
C ASP A 71 -0.63 -15.55 10.20
N TYR A 72 0.20 -16.11 9.32
CA TYR A 72 1.65 -15.91 9.36
C TYR A 72 2.04 -14.44 9.13
N THR A 73 1.40 -13.77 8.18
CA THR A 73 1.67 -12.37 7.84
C THR A 73 1.31 -11.45 8.99
N VAL A 74 0.15 -11.65 9.63
CA VAL A 74 -0.27 -10.88 10.82
C VAL A 74 0.74 -11.08 11.96
N LYS A 75 1.09 -12.34 12.27
CA LYS A 75 2.04 -12.64 13.34
C LYS A 75 3.42 -12.06 13.07
N SER A 76 3.92 -12.19 11.85
CA SER A 76 5.26 -11.72 11.46
C SER A 76 5.32 -10.19 11.44
N THR A 77 4.30 -9.53 10.90
CA THR A 77 4.17 -8.07 10.91
C THR A 77 4.15 -7.53 12.33
N ASN A 78 3.38 -8.14 13.24
CA ASN A 78 3.35 -7.73 14.65
C ASN A 78 4.71 -7.88 15.33
N LYS A 79 5.44 -8.97 15.04
CA LYS A 79 6.79 -9.15 15.59
C LYS A 79 7.75 -8.06 15.10
N LEU A 80 7.78 -7.82 13.78
CA LEU A 80 8.61 -6.78 13.18
C LEU A 80 8.25 -5.40 13.70
N TYR A 81 6.97 -5.13 13.95
CA TYR A 81 6.52 -3.87 14.55
C TYR A 81 7.06 -3.69 15.97
N VAL A 82 6.94 -4.71 16.82
CA VAL A 82 7.48 -4.64 18.19
C VAL A 82 8.98 -4.36 18.16
N GLU A 83 9.71 -5.07 17.32
CA GLU A 83 11.16 -4.87 17.15
C GLU A 83 11.49 -3.46 16.65
N LEU A 84 10.85 -3.02 15.56
CA LEU A 84 11.03 -1.70 14.99
C LEU A 84 10.72 -0.60 16.03
N SER A 85 9.58 -0.69 16.72
CA SER A 85 9.18 0.28 17.73
C SER A 85 10.18 0.37 18.90
N SER A 86 10.81 -0.75 19.28
CA SER A 86 11.84 -0.77 20.31
C SER A 86 13.11 -0.03 19.86
N TYR A 87 13.52 -0.19 18.59
CA TYR A 87 14.65 0.55 18.03
C TYR A 87 14.37 2.05 17.97
N TRP A 88 13.17 2.45 17.54
CA TRP A 88 12.77 3.85 17.52
C TRP A 88 12.76 4.48 18.92
N GLN A 89 12.28 3.75 19.94
CA GLN A 89 12.33 4.22 21.33
C GLN A 89 13.78 4.39 21.82
N SER A 90 14.67 3.45 21.49
CA SER A 90 16.09 3.54 21.82
C SER A 90 16.74 4.77 21.17
N LEU A 91 16.51 5.00 19.88
CA LEU A 91 16.99 6.18 19.15
C LEU A 91 16.42 7.49 19.71
N GLY A 92 15.15 7.52 20.08
CA GLY A 92 14.53 8.68 20.73
C GLY A 92 15.18 9.00 22.07
N ASN A 93 15.39 8.00 22.92
CA ASN A 93 16.02 8.18 24.23
C ASN A 93 17.48 8.64 24.14
N GLN A 94 18.24 8.13 23.17
CA GLN A 94 19.62 8.58 22.90
C GLN A 94 19.68 10.07 22.50
N ASN A 95 18.71 10.53 21.70
CA ASN A 95 18.63 11.94 21.29
C ASN A 95 18.23 12.88 22.44
N ILE A 96 17.35 12.42 23.34
CA ILE A 96 16.97 13.17 24.56
C ILE A 96 18.17 13.31 25.50
N SER A 97 19.01 12.28 25.64
CA SER A 97 20.23 12.37 26.46
C SER A 97 21.31 13.29 25.88
N ASN A 98 21.26 13.61 24.58
CA ASN A 98 22.30 14.38 23.87
C ASN A 98 21.89 15.80 23.46
N SER A 99 20.62 16.21 23.60
CA SER A 99 20.16 17.54 23.16
C SER A 99 19.29 18.24 24.21
N ASN A 100 19.55 19.54 24.39
CA ASN A 100 18.68 20.42 25.18
C ASN A 100 17.34 20.60 24.45
N ASN A 101 16.29 19.98 24.97
CA ASN A 101 14.88 20.40 24.90
C ASN A 101 14.10 20.42 23.56
N ASP A 102 14.60 19.86 22.47
CA ASP A 102 13.74 19.68 21.28
C ASP A 102 12.93 18.39 21.42
N ASN A 103 11.78 18.50 22.10
CA ASN A 103 10.89 17.40 22.47
C ASN A 103 9.99 16.95 21.30
N TRP A 104 10.60 16.52 20.19
CA TRP A 104 9.93 15.75 19.15
C TRP A 104 9.48 14.38 19.69
N THR A 105 8.31 14.33 20.31
CA THR A 105 7.75 13.07 20.80
C THR A 105 7.24 12.27 19.61
N TRP A 106 8.10 11.42 19.05
CA TRP A 106 7.79 10.49 17.94
C TRP A 106 6.49 9.71 18.08
N LYS A 107 6.04 9.49 19.33
CA LYS A 107 4.70 8.99 19.66
C LYS A 107 3.58 9.74 18.93
N GLN A 108 3.68 11.06 18.76
CA GLN A 108 2.65 11.89 18.14
C GLN A 108 2.62 11.78 16.62
N ILE A 109 3.75 11.47 15.97
CA ILE A 109 3.84 11.42 14.51
C ILE A 109 3.43 10.04 13.97
N PHE A 110 3.80 8.95 14.66
CA PHE A 110 3.64 7.60 14.12
C PHE A 110 2.40 6.83 14.58
N LEU A 111 1.90 7.06 15.80
CA LEU A 111 0.76 6.30 16.33
C LEU A 111 -0.56 6.55 15.60
N PRO A 112 -0.95 7.79 15.22
CA PRO A 112 -2.27 8.06 14.63
C PRO A 112 -2.46 7.41 13.25
N GLY A 113 -1.43 7.44 12.39
CA GLY A 113 -1.53 6.87 11.04
C GLY A 113 -1.55 5.33 11.00
N PHE A 114 -1.21 4.66 12.12
CA PHE A 114 -1.05 3.20 12.17
C PHE A 114 -2.21 2.49 12.89
N THR A 115 -2.87 3.13 13.86
CA THR A 115 -4.12 2.60 14.43
C THR A 115 -5.21 2.46 13.37
N ASP A 116 -5.23 3.35 12.39
CA ASP A 116 -6.16 3.28 11.26
C ASP A 116 -5.86 2.09 10.33
N LEU A 117 -4.58 1.76 10.11
CA LEU A 117 -4.17 0.57 9.35
C LEU A 117 -4.51 -0.74 10.08
N GLN A 118 -4.36 -0.77 11.41
CA GLN A 118 -4.80 -1.94 12.19
C GLN A 118 -6.32 -2.11 12.15
N MET A 119 -7.13 -1.04 12.22
CA MET A 119 -8.59 -1.18 12.07
C MET A 119 -8.98 -1.73 10.69
N ILE A 120 -8.30 -1.31 9.62
CA ILE A 120 -8.58 -1.81 8.26
C ILE A 120 -8.22 -3.30 8.11
N LEU A 121 -7.11 -3.74 8.73
CA LEU A 121 -6.67 -5.14 8.71
C LEU A 121 -7.52 -6.08 9.58
N PHE A 122 -8.22 -5.57 10.59
CA PHE A 122 -9.13 -6.36 11.45
C PHE A 122 -10.60 -6.39 10.96
N GLN A 123 -10.94 -5.65 9.89
CA GLN A 123 -12.28 -5.63 9.30
C GLN A 123 -12.42 -6.39 7.97
N LEU A 124 -11.36 -7.09 7.53
CA LEU A 124 -11.38 -8.04 6.41
C LEU A 124 -11.15 -9.47 6.92
#